data_AF-A0A3A9YS93-F1
#
_entry.id   AF-A0A3A9YS93-F1
#
_cell.length_a   1.000
_cell.length_b   1.000
_cell.length_c   1.000
_cell.angle_alpha   90.00
_cell.angle_beta   90.00
_cell.angle_gamma   90.00
#
_symmetry.space_group_name_H-M   'P 1'
#
loop_
_entity.id
_entity.type
_entity.pdbx_description
1 polymer ?
#
loop_
_entity_poly.entity_id
_entity_poly.type
_entity_poly.pdbx_seq_one_letter_code
_entity_poly.pdbx_strand_id
1 'polypeptide(L)'
;MTFSVIAHDAAAGLSGVAVASCVLAAGARVPVARRGVGLAVAQASSSPWHAEAALDLLARGAAATEAVAALARLPDAATRQLAVLDARGGVAAWTGEDCAGAAGHLLGEQVSVQGNTLAGEEVLKALAEGWRTSAGRPLAERLLAALAAGDEAGGDRRGRQSAALLVVGEDEPVDLRVDDSRAPVAELGRLLCVDRAHRLLREALAEHRAGTGGPSERAALLMLRAAELAPGDALLALWGPRLVPGAGALSGEARALAGRLAPRVRWVADRLDG
;
A
#
# COMPACT_ATOMS: atom_id res chain seq x y z
N MET A 1 -5.22 -1.98 18.89
CA MET A 1 -4.26 -0.89 19.10
C MET A 1 -3.56 -0.70 17.77
N THR A 2 -4.02 0.24 16.95
CA THR A 2 -3.84 0.16 15.49
C THR A 2 -4.27 1.47 14.86
N PHE A 3 -3.66 1.85 13.75
CA PHE A 3 -4.19 2.89 12.87
C PHE A 3 -4.16 2.45 11.42
N SER A 4 -5.12 2.93 10.64
CA SER A 4 -5.30 2.52 9.25
C SER A 4 -6.06 3.55 8.43
N VAL A 5 -5.91 3.43 7.12
CA VAL A 5 -6.66 4.18 6.11
C VAL A 5 -7.23 3.18 5.11
N ILE A 6 -8.49 3.37 4.73
CA ILE A 6 -9.13 2.67 3.61
C ILE A 6 -9.59 3.69 2.58
N ALA A 7 -9.45 3.41 1.30
CA ALA A 7 -9.91 4.32 0.26
C ALA A 7 -10.26 3.62 -1.05
N HIS A 8 -11.14 4.25 -1.82
CA HIS A 8 -11.45 3.91 -3.20
C HIS A 8 -10.85 4.97 -4.13
N ASP A 9 -10.33 4.51 -5.27
CA ASP A 9 -10.00 5.33 -6.41
C ASP A 9 -10.93 4.93 -7.56
N ALA A 10 -12.02 5.68 -7.72
CA ALA A 10 -13.01 5.41 -8.76
C ALA A 10 -12.46 5.56 -10.18
N ALA A 11 -11.44 6.40 -10.39
CA ALA A 11 -10.84 6.60 -11.71
C ALA A 11 -9.98 5.39 -12.12
N ALA A 12 -9.26 4.80 -11.16
CA ALA A 12 -8.46 3.60 -11.36
C ALA A 12 -9.24 2.29 -11.17
N GLY A 13 -10.46 2.34 -10.61
CA GLY A 13 -11.21 1.14 -10.22
C GLY A 13 -10.54 0.34 -9.11
N LEU A 14 -9.76 1.01 -8.25
CA LEU A 14 -8.97 0.38 -7.19
C LEU A 14 -9.54 0.67 -5.82
N SER A 15 -9.45 -0.30 -4.91
CA SER A 15 -9.72 -0.10 -3.49
C SER A 15 -8.56 -0.61 -2.67
N GLY A 16 -8.25 0.04 -1.57
CA GLY A 16 -7.12 -0.41 -0.76
C GLY A 16 -7.15 0.06 0.67
N VAL A 17 -6.21 -0.51 1.43
CA VAL A 17 -5.99 -0.28 2.84
C VAL A 17 -4.51 -0.25 3.14
N ALA A 18 -4.12 0.68 4.01
CA ALA A 18 -2.84 0.64 4.69
C ALA A 18 -3.08 0.63 6.21
N VAL A 19 -2.33 -0.20 6.93
CA VAL A 19 -2.47 -0.41 8.38
C VAL A 19 -1.10 -0.50 9.04
N ALA A 20 -0.98 0.01 10.28
CA ALA A 20 0.19 -0.17 11.13
C ALA A 20 -0.20 -0.37 12.60
N SER A 21 0.66 -1.07 13.35
CA SER A 21 0.43 -1.39 14.75
C SER A 21 1.71 -1.77 15.50
N CYS A 22 1.69 -1.67 16.83
CA CYS A 22 2.65 -2.32 17.73
C CYS A 22 2.16 -3.74 18.14
N VAL A 23 1.74 -4.55 17.16
CA VAL A 23 1.50 -5.99 17.33
C VAL A 23 2.11 -6.72 16.15
N LEU A 24 2.47 -7.99 16.33
CA LEU A 24 2.99 -8.84 15.27
C LEU A 24 1.93 -9.05 14.17
N ALA A 25 2.36 -8.95 12.90
CA ALA A 25 1.61 -9.35 11.72
C ALA A 25 0.18 -8.76 11.60
N ALA A 26 0.01 -7.46 11.84
CA ALA A 26 -1.30 -6.81 11.73
C ALA A 26 -1.91 -6.94 10.33
N GLY A 27 -1.08 -6.98 9.27
CA GLY A 27 -1.52 -7.15 7.89
C GLY A 27 -2.27 -8.45 7.60
N ALA A 28 -1.96 -9.52 8.32
CA ALA A 28 -2.64 -10.81 8.15
C ALA A 28 -3.98 -10.90 8.91
N ARG A 29 -4.25 -9.94 9.83
CA ARG A 29 -5.35 -10.06 10.82
C ARG A 29 -6.39 -8.96 10.71
N VAL A 30 -5.99 -7.77 10.26
CA VAL A 30 -6.81 -6.55 10.34
C VAL A 30 -7.57 -6.27 9.05
N PRO A 31 -6.91 -6.17 7.87
CA PRO A 31 -7.62 -5.95 6.62
C PRO A 31 -8.15 -7.25 6.01
N VAL A 32 -9.38 -7.21 5.51
CA VAL A 32 -9.95 -8.26 4.65
C VAL A 32 -10.53 -7.58 3.41
N ALA A 33 -10.24 -8.12 2.23
CA ALA A 33 -10.79 -7.64 0.97
C ALA A 33 -11.34 -8.79 0.14
N ARG A 34 -12.46 -8.53 -0.55
CA ARG A 34 -13.07 -9.47 -1.50
C ARG A 34 -13.34 -8.73 -2.81
N ARG A 35 -12.73 -9.21 -3.89
CA ARG A 35 -12.87 -8.63 -5.24
C ARG A 35 -14.35 -8.54 -5.62
N GLY A 36 -14.76 -7.37 -6.12
CA GLY A 36 -16.15 -7.11 -6.51
C GLY A 36 -17.14 -6.90 -5.36
N VAL A 37 -16.72 -7.05 -4.09
CA VAL A 37 -17.56 -6.84 -2.91
C VAL A 37 -17.15 -5.60 -2.14
N GLY A 38 -15.87 -5.51 -1.76
CA GLY A 38 -15.35 -4.41 -0.96
C GLY A 38 -14.19 -4.83 -0.05
N LEU A 39 -13.85 -3.96 0.89
CA LEU A 39 -12.89 -4.22 1.96
C LEU A 39 -13.43 -3.82 3.33
N ALA A 40 -12.92 -4.47 4.35
CA ALA A 40 -13.24 -4.16 5.74
C ALA A 40 -11.98 -4.23 6.60
N VAL A 41 -11.95 -3.39 7.62
CA VAL A 41 -10.89 -3.29 8.61
C VAL A 41 -11.53 -3.48 9.98
N ALA A 42 -11.25 -4.60 10.63
CA ALA A 42 -11.67 -4.87 12.01
C ALA A 42 -10.46 -4.79 12.95
N GLN A 43 -10.46 -3.79 13.83
CA GLN A 43 -9.35 -3.50 14.74
C GLN A 43 -9.84 -3.25 16.19
N ALA A 44 -8.93 -2.83 17.08
CA ALA A 44 -9.10 -2.77 18.54
C ALA A 44 -9.02 -4.15 19.20
N SER A 45 -9.98 -4.55 20.05
CA SER A 45 -10.09 -5.92 20.55
C SER A 45 -10.54 -6.84 19.40
N SER A 46 -9.67 -6.98 18.40
CA SER A 46 -9.99 -7.46 17.06
C SER A 46 -10.69 -8.79 17.09
N SER A 47 -11.80 -8.86 16.35
CA SER A 47 -12.44 -10.11 16.02
C SER A 47 -12.56 -10.21 14.50
N PRO A 48 -11.78 -11.10 13.84
CA PRO A 48 -11.77 -11.22 12.38
C PRO A 48 -13.16 -11.38 11.77
N TRP A 49 -14.09 -11.98 12.51
CA TRP A 49 -15.47 -12.18 12.05
C TRP A 49 -16.23 -10.89 11.74
N HIS A 50 -15.92 -9.75 12.38
CA HIS A 50 -16.62 -8.49 12.08
C HIS A 50 -16.34 -8.02 10.66
N ALA A 51 -15.08 -8.13 10.21
CA ALA A 51 -14.71 -7.78 8.84
C ALA A 51 -15.38 -8.73 7.84
N GLU A 52 -15.36 -10.04 8.10
CA GLU A 52 -16.02 -11.02 7.25
C GLU A 52 -17.53 -10.85 7.18
N ALA A 53 -18.19 -10.61 8.33
CA ALA A 53 -19.63 -10.36 8.40
C ALA A 53 -20.02 -9.07 7.67
N ALA A 54 -19.21 -8.01 7.76
CA ALA A 54 -19.43 -6.79 6.99
C ALA A 54 -19.40 -7.09 5.48
N LEU A 55 -18.39 -7.85 5.03
CA LEU A 55 -18.27 -8.24 3.63
C LEU A 55 -19.38 -9.19 3.17
N ASP A 56 -19.90 -10.06 4.06
CA ASP A 56 -21.08 -10.89 3.77
C ASP A 56 -22.34 -10.05 3.56
N LEU A 57 -22.52 -8.99 4.36
CA LEU A 57 -23.63 -8.04 4.20
C LEU A 57 -23.50 -7.26 2.87
N LEU A 58 -22.30 -6.78 2.55
CA LEU A 58 -22.04 -6.13 1.25
C LEU A 58 -22.31 -7.07 0.08
N ALA A 59 -21.88 -8.34 0.16
CA ALA A 59 -22.11 -9.33 -0.88
C ALA A 59 -23.61 -9.64 -1.10
N ARG A 60 -24.45 -9.39 -0.10
CA ARG A 60 -25.92 -9.49 -0.16
C ARG A 60 -26.59 -8.19 -0.62
N GLY A 61 -25.82 -7.17 -0.97
CA GLY A 61 -26.31 -5.91 -1.52
C GLY A 61 -26.52 -4.79 -0.49
N ALA A 62 -26.16 -5.00 0.79
CA ALA A 62 -26.23 -3.93 1.78
C ALA A 62 -25.22 -2.81 1.46
N ALA A 63 -25.56 -1.58 1.82
CA ALA A 63 -24.62 -0.46 1.83
C ALA A 63 -23.61 -0.59 2.98
N ALA A 64 -22.43 0.03 2.84
CA ALA A 64 -21.43 0.06 3.91
C ALA A 64 -22.00 0.61 5.24
N THR A 65 -22.85 1.63 5.18
CA THR A 65 -23.54 2.21 6.35
C THR A 65 -24.46 1.22 7.04
N GLU A 66 -25.20 0.41 6.29
CA GLU A 66 -26.09 -0.63 6.82
C GLU A 66 -25.28 -1.75 7.47
N ALA A 67 -24.20 -2.18 6.83
CA ALA A 67 -23.30 -3.20 7.36
C ALA A 67 -22.67 -2.76 8.69
N VAL A 68 -22.14 -1.54 8.74
CA VAL A 68 -21.57 -0.96 9.96
C VAL A 68 -22.63 -0.78 11.05
N ALA A 69 -23.82 -0.27 10.71
CA ALA A 69 -24.91 -0.08 11.68
C ALA A 69 -25.42 -1.41 12.27
N ALA A 70 -25.44 -2.48 11.48
CA ALA A 70 -25.79 -3.82 11.97
C ALA A 70 -24.75 -4.33 12.98
N LEU A 71 -23.46 -4.19 12.66
CA LEU A 71 -22.37 -4.70 13.49
C LEU A 71 -22.14 -3.84 14.75
N ALA A 72 -22.40 -2.54 14.70
CA ALA A 72 -22.30 -1.64 15.84
C ALA A 72 -23.33 -1.92 16.96
N ARG A 73 -24.32 -2.80 16.72
CA ARG A 73 -25.36 -3.18 17.69
C ARG A 73 -25.07 -4.50 18.40
N LEU A 74 -23.97 -5.16 18.07
CA LEU A 74 -23.61 -6.43 18.66
C LEU A 74 -23.17 -6.26 20.13
N PRO A 75 -23.38 -7.27 21.00
CA PRO A 75 -23.05 -7.16 22.42
C PRO A 75 -21.56 -6.87 22.69
N ASP A 76 -20.66 -7.31 21.82
CA ASP A 76 -19.22 -7.07 21.97
C ASP A 76 -18.74 -5.80 21.26
N ALA A 77 -19.64 -5.06 20.59
CA ALA A 77 -19.30 -3.94 19.75
C ALA A 77 -18.46 -2.92 20.52
N ALA A 78 -18.85 -2.50 21.73
CA ALA A 78 -18.26 -1.38 22.47
C ALA A 78 -16.71 -1.36 22.53
N THR A 79 -16.05 -2.53 22.46
CA THR A 79 -14.57 -2.66 22.50
C THR A 79 -13.93 -2.89 21.10
N ARG A 80 -14.71 -2.74 20.03
CA ARG A 80 -14.33 -2.99 18.62
C ARG A 80 -14.27 -1.69 17.84
N GLN A 81 -13.56 -1.74 16.72
CA GLN A 81 -13.56 -0.68 15.72
C GLN A 81 -13.62 -1.31 14.33
N LEU A 82 -14.49 -0.76 13.48
CA LEU A 82 -14.76 -1.28 12.14
C LEU A 82 -14.79 -0.14 11.13
N ALA A 83 -14.14 -0.34 9.98
CA ALA A 83 -14.31 0.50 8.81
C ALA A 83 -14.56 -0.39 7.59
N VAL A 84 -15.50 0.02 6.73
CA VAL A 84 -15.99 -0.75 5.58
C VAL A 84 -16.01 0.16 4.36
N LEU A 85 -15.49 -0.34 3.25
CA LEU A 85 -15.56 0.28 1.93
C LEU A 85 -16.16 -0.72 0.95
N ASP A 86 -17.30 -0.39 0.35
CA ASP A 86 -17.91 -1.22 -0.67
C ASP A 86 -17.27 -1.02 -2.05
N ALA A 87 -17.55 -1.94 -2.99
CA ALA A 87 -16.99 -1.90 -4.34
C ALA A 87 -17.41 -0.67 -5.18
N ARG A 88 -18.39 0.12 -4.72
CA ARG A 88 -18.86 1.36 -5.37
C ARG A 88 -18.27 2.62 -4.71
N GLY A 89 -17.36 2.45 -3.75
CA GLY A 89 -16.76 3.54 -3.00
C GLY A 89 -17.59 4.04 -1.81
N GLY A 90 -18.71 3.38 -1.48
CA GLY A 90 -19.46 3.68 -0.26
C GLY A 90 -18.63 3.34 0.96
N VAL A 91 -18.44 4.30 1.86
CA VAL A 91 -17.59 4.15 3.05
C VAL A 91 -18.38 4.39 4.33
N ALA A 92 -18.13 3.57 5.34
CA ALA A 92 -18.68 3.76 6.68
C ALA A 92 -17.69 3.26 7.73
N ALA A 93 -17.70 3.86 8.91
CA ALA A 93 -16.86 3.44 10.02
C ALA A 93 -17.58 3.60 11.35
N TRP A 94 -17.09 2.89 12.36
CA TRP A 94 -17.60 2.91 13.71
C TRP A 94 -16.47 2.62 14.70
N THR A 95 -16.45 3.37 15.80
CA THR A 95 -15.52 3.20 16.91
C THR A 95 -16.33 3.00 18.18
N GLY A 96 -16.14 1.86 18.85
CA GLY A 96 -16.79 1.60 20.12
C GLY A 96 -16.28 2.51 21.24
N GLU A 97 -17.19 2.85 22.15
CA GLU A 97 -16.93 3.76 23.27
C GLU A 97 -15.88 3.24 24.26
N ASP A 98 -15.71 1.91 24.35
CA ASP A 98 -14.72 1.26 25.21
C ASP A 98 -13.41 0.93 24.47
N CYS A 99 -13.17 1.52 23.30
CA CYS A 99 -11.88 1.41 22.63
C CYS A 99 -10.78 2.08 23.46
N ALA A 100 -9.72 1.34 23.78
CA ALA A 100 -8.67 1.81 24.67
C ALA A 100 -7.86 3.00 24.12
N GLY A 101 -7.60 3.99 24.98
CA GLY A 101 -6.77 5.17 24.68
C GLY A 101 -7.46 6.13 23.70
N ALA A 102 -6.68 7.03 23.07
CA ALA A 102 -7.21 7.87 22.00
C ALA A 102 -7.68 6.97 20.83
N ALA A 103 -8.96 7.04 20.51
CA ALA A 103 -9.60 6.23 19.49
C ALA A 103 -10.67 7.03 18.74
N GLY A 104 -10.78 6.80 17.44
CA GLY A 104 -11.71 7.53 16.60
C GLY A 104 -11.58 7.16 15.13
N HIS A 105 -12.42 7.78 14.31
CA HIS A 105 -12.36 7.69 12.86
C HIS A 105 -12.77 9.03 12.24
N LEU A 106 -12.28 9.31 11.04
CA LEU A 106 -12.69 10.44 10.22
C LEU A 106 -13.08 9.92 8.84
N LEU A 107 -14.27 10.32 8.38
CA LEU A 107 -14.78 9.98 7.06
C LEU A 107 -14.51 11.13 6.09
N GLY A 108 -14.19 10.78 4.86
CA GLY A 108 -14.15 11.68 3.72
C GLY A 108 -14.83 11.05 2.50
N GLU A 109 -14.77 11.74 1.37
CA GLU A 109 -15.27 11.19 0.11
C GLU A 109 -14.47 9.94 -0.27
N GLN A 110 -15.14 8.78 -0.25
CA GLN A 110 -14.57 7.48 -0.58
C GLN A 110 -13.31 7.08 0.22
N VAL A 111 -13.15 7.64 1.43
CA VAL A 111 -12.02 7.37 2.32
C VAL A 111 -12.49 7.32 3.78
N SER A 112 -11.87 6.44 4.56
CA SER A 112 -11.95 6.49 6.02
C SER A 112 -10.56 6.31 6.60
N VAL A 113 -10.25 7.13 7.60
CA VAL A 113 -9.08 6.94 8.47
C VAL A 113 -9.57 6.62 9.86
N GLN A 114 -8.91 5.69 10.54
CA GLN A 114 -9.37 5.20 11.82
C GLN A 114 -8.20 4.71 12.66
N GLY A 115 -8.38 4.75 13.98
CA GLY A 115 -7.40 4.21 14.88
C GLY A 115 -7.87 4.13 16.33
N ASN A 116 -7.13 3.37 17.11
CA ASN A 116 -7.37 3.13 18.52
C ASN A 116 -6.02 2.92 19.23
N THR A 117 -5.97 3.32 20.50
CA THR A 117 -4.72 3.28 21.29
C THR A 117 -3.63 4.15 20.66
N LEU A 118 -4.05 5.27 20.08
CA LEU A 118 -3.17 6.23 19.43
C LEU A 118 -2.34 7.01 20.46
N ALA A 119 -1.20 7.54 20.03
CA ALA A 119 -0.41 8.47 20.82
C ALA A 119 -1.19 9.75 21.16
N GLY A 120 -2.11 10.16 20.28
CA GLY A 120 -3.05 11.26 20.48
C GLY A 120 -4.00 11.41 19.29
N GLU A 121 -4.98 12.30 19.41
CA GLU A 121 -5.96 12.58 18.33
C GLU A 121 -5.31 13.14 17.06
N GLU A 122 -4.17 13.81 17.19
CA GLU A 122 -3.40 14.35 16.07
C GLU A 122 -2.98 13.28 15.05
N VAL A 123 -2.88 12.02 15.45
CA VAL A 123 -2.60 10.90 14.53
C VAL A 123 -3.70 10.74 13.48
N LEU A 124 -4.98 10.89 13.86
CA LEU A 124 -6.10 10.81 12.90
C LEU A 124 -6.10 11.99 11.93
N LYS A 125 -5.78 13.19 12.43
CA LYS A 125 -5.66 14.39 11.60
C LYS A 125 -4.51 14.25 10.60
N ALA A 126 -3.37 13.71 11.05
CA ALA A 126 -2.22 13.47 10.19
C ALA A 126 -2.50 12.41 9.10
N LEU A 127 -3.22 11.32 9.43
CA LEU A 127 -3.68 10.34 8.44
C LEU A 127 -4.54 11.00 7.35
N ALA A 128 -5.54 11.79 7.76
CA ALA A 128 -6.43 12.49 6.83
C ALA A 128 -5.65 13.51 5.97
N GLU A 129 -4.71 14.23 6.57
CA GLU A 129 -3.86 15.21 5.89
C GLU A 129 -2.89 14.56 4.89
N GLY A 130 -2.25 13.45 5.26
CA GLY A 130 -1.39 12.68 4.35
C GLY A 130 -2.16 12.12 3.15
N TRP A 131 -3.42 11.70 3.36
CA TRP A 131 -4.31 11.32 2.25
C TRP A 131 -4.65 12.50 1.33
N ARG A 132 -4.96 13.66 1.92
CA ARG A 132 -5.34 14.87 1.18
C ARG A 132 -4.19 15.44 0.36
N THR A 133 -2.99 15.52 0.95
CA THR A 133 -1.80 16.12 0.33
C THR A 133 -1.14 15.24 -0.72
N SER A 134 -1.43 13.94 -0.72
CA SER A 134 -0.95 12.99 -1.73
C SER A 134 -1.87 12.89 -2.97
N ALA A 135 -2.87 13.77 -3.10
CA ALA A 135 -3.76 13.79 -4.26
C ALA A 135 -3.01 13.78 -5.61
N GLY A 136 -3.55 13.03 -6.58
CA GLY A 136 -2.95 12.85 -7.91
C GLY A 136 -1.90 11.74 -8.00
N ARG A 137 -1.48 11.12 -6.88
CA ARG A 137 -0.60 9.94 -6.89
C ARG A 137 -1.40 8.63 -7.03
N PRO A 138 -0.78 7.52 -7.48
CA PRO A 138 -1.40 6.20 -7.46
C PRO A 138 -1.93 5.81 -6.07
N LEU A 139 -3.04 5.07 -6.00
CA LEU A 139 -3.72 4.73 -4.74
C LEU A 139 -2.78 4.13 -3.68
N ALA A 140 -1.90 3.20 -4.08
CA ALA A 140 -0.92 2.57 -3.20
C ALA A 140 0.01 3.60 -2.51
N GLU A 141 0.45 4.62 -3.25
CA GLU A 141 1.30 5.69 -2.73
C GLU A 141 0.53 6.62 -1.80
N ARG A 142 -0.74 6.90 -2.11
CA ARG A 142 -1.60 7.76 -1.27
C ARG A 142 -1.90 7.11 0.08
N LEU A 143 -2.23 5.81 0.06
CA LEU A 143 -2.45 5.03 1.27
C LEU A 143 -1.19 4.98 2.15
N LEU A 144 -0.03 4.75 1.53
CA LEU A 144 1.25 4.77 2.24
C LEU A 144 1.60 6.16 2.79
N ALA A 145 1.35 7.23 2.03
CA ALA A 145 1.60 8.60 2.47
C ALA A 145 0.74 8.99 3.68
N ALA A 146 -0.55 8.62 3.67
CA ALA A 146 -1.43 8.77 4.82
C ALA A 146 -0.90 7.98 6.03
N LEU A 147 -0.53 6.71 5.84
CA LEU A 147 0.00 5.87 6.91
C LEU A 147 1.30 6.44 7.49
N ALA A 148 2.21 6.93 6.65
CA ALA A 148 3.46 7.57 7.06
C ALA A 148 3.21 8.84 7.89
N ALA A 149 2.30 9.70 7.47
CA ALA A 149 1.93 10.90 8.24
C ALA A 149 1.36 10.53 9.62
N GLY A 150 0.54 9.49 9.71
CA GLY A 150 0.04 8.96 10.99
C GLY A 150 1.17 8.41 11.89
N ASP A 151 2.13 7.69 11.32
CA ASP A 151 3.29 7.16 12.04
C ASP A 151 4.22 8.25 12.56
N GLU A 152 4.43 9.32 11.78
CA GLU A 152 5.22 10.50 12.15
C GLU A 152 4.55 11.32 13.26
N ALA A 153 3.21 11.41 13.26
CA ALA A 153 2.43 12.05 14.30
C ALA A 153 2.37 11.24 15.62
N GLY A 154 3.07 10.11 15.71
CA GLY A 154 3.24 9.30 16.90
C GLY A 154 2.58 7.92 16.82
N GLY A 155 1.69 7.69 15.86
CA GLY A 155 1.09 6.38 15.57
C GLY A 155 0.47 5.69 16.77
N ASP A 156 0.84 4.42 16.96
CA ASP A 156 0.45 3.60 18.10
C ASP A 156 1.29 3.95 19.33
N ARG A 157 0.63 4.32 20.44
CA ARG A 157 1.33 4.82 21.66
C ARG A 157 2.33 3.84 22.27
N ARG A 158 2.30 2.57 21.87
CA ARG A 158 3.17 1.50 22.38
C ARG A 158 4.46 1.34 21.58
N GLY A 159 4.52 1.92 20.39
CA GLY A 159 5.66 1.82 19.48
C GLY A 159 5.27 1.32 18.09
N ARG A 160 6.24 0.72 17.40
CA ARG A 160 6.12 0.27 16.01
C ARG A 160 6.50 -1.21 15.93
N GLN A 161 5.75 -2.00 15.19
CA GLN A 161 6.08 -3.40 14.97
C GLN A 161 5.71 -3.92 13.58
N SER A 162 4.47 -3.74 13.13
CA SER A 162 4.03 -4.26 11.83
C SER A 162 3.26 -3.22 11.03
N ALA A 163 3.27 -3.40 9.71
CA ALA A 163 2.50 -2.62 8.76
C ALA A 163 2.16 -3.43 7.52
N ALA A 164 1.08 -3.06 6.83
CA ALA A 164 0.71 -3.68 5.55
C ALA A 164 0.00 -2.69 4.63
N LEU A 165 0.12 -2.97 3.33
CA LEU A 165 -0.54 -2.28 2.23
C LEU A 165 -1.20 -3.33 1.34
N LEU A 166 -2.52 -3.27 1.24
CA LEU A 166 -3.33 -4.13 0.38
C LEU A 166 -4.14 -3.27 -0.58
N VAL A 167 -3.96 -3.46 -1.88
CA VAL A 167 -4.72 -2.84 -2.95
C VAL A 167 -5.32 -3.94 -3.81
N VAL A 168 -6.63 -3.87 -4.03
CA VAL A 168 -7.41 -4.79 -4.85
C VAL A 168 -8.06 -4.04 -6.00
N GLY A 169 -8.13 -4.71 -7.15
CA GLY A 169 -8.68 -4.19 -8.41
C GLY A 169 -8.31 -5.14 -9.56
N GLU A 170 -8.50 -4.70 -10.80
CA GLU A 170 -8.02 -5.46 -11.97
C GLU A 170 -6.56 -5.13 -12.26
N ASP A 171 -6.24 -3.83 -12.30
CA ASP A 171 -4.92 -3.34 -12.65
C ASP A 171 -4.13 -2.96 -11.38
N GLU A 172 -2.85 -3.36 -11.32
CA GLU A 172 -1.93 -3.00 -10.24
C GLU A 172 -2.27 -3.44 -8.79
N PRO A 173 -2.72 -4.70 -8.54
CA PRO A 173 -2.92 -5.16 -7.17
C PRO A 173 -1.61 -5.15 -6.35
N VAL A 174 -1.72 -4.84 -5.07
CA VAL A 174 -0.58 -4.80 -4.12
C VAL A 174 -0.97 -5.62 -2.89
N ASP A 175 -0.12 -6.53 -2.43
CA ASP A 175 -0.23 -7.14 -1.09
C ASP A 175 1.18 -7.21 -0.50
N LEU A 176 1.51 -6.21 0.31
CA LEU A 176 2.81 -6.05 0.93
C LEU A 176 2.65 -6.00 2.44
N ARG A 177 3.52 -6.74 3.14
CA ARG A 177 3.46 -6.90 4.59
C ARG A 177 4.85 -6.80 5.20
N VAL A 178 4.92 -6.10 6.31
CA VAL A 178 6.05 -6.09 7.24
C VAL A 178 5.51 -6.58 8.56
N ASP A 179 5.75 -7.85 8.87
CA ASP A 179 5.13 -8.49 10.03
C ASP A 179 5.86 -8.19 11.36
N ASP A 180 7.15 -7.86 11.30
CA ASP A 180 7.98 -7.41 12.42
C ASP A 180 9.13 -6.51 11.95
N SER A 181 9.17 -5.27 12.44
CA SER A 181 10.22 -4.29 12.16
C SER A 181 10.15 -3.14 13.17
N ARG A 182 11.30 -2.51 13.46
CA ARG A 182 11.36 -1.26 14.23
C ARG A 182 10.87 -0.04 13.44
N ALA A 183 10.81 -0.14 12.12
CA ALA A 183 10.36 0.91 11.20
C ALA A 183 9.45 0.32 10.10
N PRO A 184 8.30 -0.27 10.46
CA PRO A 184 7.50 -1.07 9.54
C PRO A 184 6.89 -0.24 8.41
N VAL A 185 6.52 1.02 8.65
CA VAL A 185 5.96 1.90 7.61
C VAL A 185 7.03 2.33 6.60
N ALA A 186 8.24 2.65 7.06
CA ALA A 186 9.37 2.94 6.16
C ALA A 186 9.75 1.71 5.32
N GLU A 187 9.77 0.53 5.94
CA GLU A 187 10.05 -0.73 5.25
C GLU A 187 8.96 -1.08 4.23
N LEU A 188 7.70 -0.79 4.54
CA LEU A 188 6.59 -0.93 3.59
C LEU A 188 6.77 -0.02 2.37
N GLY A 189 7.28 1.20 2.56
CA GLY A 189 7.67 2.09 1.45
C GLY A 189 8.80 1.54 0.60
N ARG A 190 9.82 0.94 1.22
CA ARG A 190 10.89 0.23 0.49
C ARG A 190 10.33 -0.93 -0.34
N LEU A 191 9.43 -1.73 0.24
CA LEU A 191 8.78 -2.85 -0.46
C LEU A 191 7.93 -2.38 -1.64
N LEU A 192 7.22 -1.25 -1.51
CA LEU A 192 6.45 -0.68 -2.62
C LEU A 192 7.35 -0.26 -3.79
N CYS A 193 8.54 0.30 -3.52
CA CYS A 193 9.53 0.60 -4.56
C CYS A 193 10.03 -0.68 -5.25
N VAL A 194 10.31 -1.75 -4.48
CA VAL A 194 10.74 -3.04 -5.03
C VAL A 194 9.65 -3.68 -5.88
N ASP A 195 8.40 -3.70 -5.42
CA ASP A 195 7.27 -4.26 -6.19
C ASP A 195 7.10 -3.55 -7.55
N ARG A 196 7.14 -2.21 -7.55
CA ARG A 196 7.11 -1.42 -8.79
C ARG A 196 8.30 -1.72 -9.70
N ALA A 197 9.51 -1.81 -9.13
CA ALA A 197 10.69 -2.18 -9.89
C ALA A 197 10.55 -3.57 -10.54
N HIS A 198 9.97 -4.53 -9.82
CA HIS A 198 9.74 -5.87 -10.34
C HIS A 198 8.64 -5.91 -11.41
N ARG A 199 7.64 -5.02 -11.38
CA ARG A 199 6.68 -4.85 -12.49
C ARG A 199 7.38 -4.36 -13.76
N LEU A 200 8.18 -3.31 -13.64
CA LEU A 200 8.98 -2.78 -14.76
C LEU A 200 9.94 -3.83 -15.32
N LEU A 201 10.55 -4.65 -14.46
CA LEU A 201 11.37 -5.79 -14.91
C LEU A 201 10.54 -6.81 -15.70
N ARG A 202 9.33 -7.16 -15.25
CA ARG A 202 8.45 -8.10 -15.98
C ARG A 202 8.09 -7.56 -17.35
N GLU A 203 7.79 -6.27 -17.45
CA GLU A 203 7.53 -5.60 -18.73
C GLU A 203 8.78 -5.61 -19.62
N ALA A 204 9.96 -5.27 -19.07
CA ALA A 204 11.22 -5.30 -19.81
C ALA A 204 11.54 -6.70 -20.36
N LEU A 205 11.27 -7.75 -19.57
CA LEU A 205 11.42 -9.14 -19.99
C LEU A 205 10.43 -9.52 -21.09
N ALA A 206 9.18 -9.06 -21.01
CA ALA A 206 8.18 -9.31 -22.04
C ALA A 206 8.58 -8.65 -23.37
N GLU A 207 9.00 -7.39 -23.34
CA GLU A 207 9.54 -6.65 -24.48
C GLU A 207 10.74 -7.37 -25.11
N HIS A 208 11.68 -7.82 -24.28
CA HIS A 208 12.86 -8.53 -24.77
C HIS A 208 12.50 -9.88 -25.42
N ARG A 209 11.55 -10.64 -24.87
CA ARG A 209 11.10 -11.93 -25.43
C ARG A 209 10.31 -11.78 -26.73
N ALA A 210 9.59 -10.68 -26.91
CA ALA A 210 8.85 -10.40 -28.13
C ALA A 210 9.75 -9.98 -29.30
N GLY A 211 10.97 -9.48 -29.00
CA GLY A 211 11.94 -9.09 -30.01
C GLY A 211 12.71 -10.27 -30.62
N THR A 212 13.13 -10.14 -31.87
CA THR A 212 13.93 -11.15 -32.60
C THR A 212 15.44 -10.86 -32.55
N GLY A 213 15.91 -10.04 -31.62
CA GLY A 213 17.29 -9.55 -31.55
C GLY A 213 17.75 -9.24 -30.12
N GLY A 214 18.78 -8.39 -29.99
CA GLY A 214 19.27 -7.92 -28.69
C GLY A 214 18.25 -7.07 -27.92
N PRO A 215 18.61 -6.55 -26.74
CA PRO A 215 17.70 -5.77 -25.92
C PRO A 215 17.22 -4.51 -26.65
N SER A 216 15.90 -4.30 -26.68
CA SER A 216 15.32 -3.09 -27.27
C SER A 216 15.58 -1.87 -26.38
N GLU A 217 15.54 -0.66 -26.96
CA GLU A 217 15.66 0.58 -26.20
C GLU A 217 14.56 0.71 -25.13
N ARG A 218 13.35 0.22 -25.44
CA ARG A 218 12.23 0.16 -24.48
C ARG A 218 12.53 -0.78 -23.31
N ALA A 219 13.03 -1.99 -23.57
CA ALA A 219 13.43 -2.92 -22.52
C ALA A 219 14.55 -2.34 -21.64
N ALA A 220 15.53 -1.68 -22.26
CA ALA A 220 16.61 -1.01 -21.54
C ALA A 220 16.09 0.14 -20.64
N LEU A 221 15.19 0.98 -21.15
CA LEU A 221 14.61 2.08 -20.38
C LEU A 221 13.78 1.58 -19.19
N LEU A 222 12.94 0.56 -19.39
CA LEU A 222 12.17 -0.08 -18.31
C LEU A 222 13.09 -0.64 -17.23
N MET A 223 14.16 -1.33 -17.64
CA MET A 223 15.15 -1.91 -16.73
C MET A 223 15.91 -0.82 -15.93
N LEU A 224 16.27 0.29 -16.57
CA LEU A 224 16.93 1.40 -15.90
C LEU A 224 15.98 2.12 -14.93
N ARG A 225 14.70 2.31 -15.27
CA ARG A 225 13.68 2.85 -14.35
C ARG A 225 13.45 1.92 -13.16
N ALA A 226 13.47 0.61 -13.37
CA ALA A 226 13.43 -0.37 -12.27
C ALA A 226 14.63 -0.17 -11.33
N ALA A 227 15.82 0.01 -11.88
CA ALA A 227 17.05 0.23 -11.12
C ALA A 227 17.07 1.58 -10.37
N GLU A 228 16.38 2.60 -10.89
CA GLU A 228 16.18 3.87 -10.18
C GLU A 228 15.33 3.69 -8.91
N LEU A 229 14.28 2.85 -8.99
CA LEU A 229 13.40 2.55 -7.85
C LEU A 229 14.07 1.63 -6.82
N ALA A 230 14.86 0.65 -7.27
CA ALA A 230 15.45 -0.37 -6.40
C ALA A 230 16.94 -0.65 -6.75
N PRO A 231 17.86 0.31 -6.54
CA PRO A 231 19.24 0.24 -7.05
C PRO A 231 20.08 -0.92 -6.51
N GLY A 232 19.72 -1.47 -5.35
CA GLY A 232 20.40 -2.62 -4.71
C GLY A 232 19.69 -3.96 -4.89
N ASP A 233 18.65 -4.05 -5.71
CA ASP A 233 17.87 -5.27 -5.87
C ASP A 233 18.65 -6.36 -6.64
N ALA A 234 18.71 -7.57 -6.07
CA ALA A 234 19.50 -8.67 -6.61
C ALA A 234 18.95 -9.22 -7.93
N LEU A 235 17.63 -9.19 -8.11
CA LEU A 235 17.00 -9.64 -9.36
C LEU A 235 17.29 -8.66 -10.49
N LEU A 236 17.26 -7.35 -10.19
CA LEU A 236 17.69 -6.33 -11.14
C LEU A 236 19.18 -6.47 -11.49
N ALA A 237 20.04 -6.72 -10.52
CA ALA A 237 21.47 -6.95 -10.78
C ALA A 237 21.72 -8.20 -11.65
N LEU A 238 20.89 -9.23 -11.51
CA LEU A 238 20.97 -10.44 -12.33
C LEU A 238 20.55 -10.19 -13.79
N TRP A 239 19.47 -9.44 -14.01
CA TRP A 239 18.87 -9.25 -15.35
C TRP A 239 19.34 -8.01 -16.09
N GLY A 240 19.78 -6.96 -15.39
CA GLY A 240 20.23 -5.70 -15.98
C GLY A 240 21.27 -5.88 -17.09
N PRO A 241 22.35 -6.65 -16.86
CA PRO A 241 23.34 -7.01 -17.88
C PRO A 241 22.80 -7.74 -19.12
N ARG A 242 21.57 -8.25 -19.09
CA ARG A 242 20.93 -8.92 -20.23
C ARG A 242 19.94 -8.02 -20.96
N LEU A 243 19.39 -7.02 -20.27
CA LEU A 243 18.32 -6.16 -20.78
C LEU A 243 18.79 -4.74 -21.13
N VAL A 244 20.00 -4.35 -20.70
CA VAL A 244 20.60 -3.06 -21.03
C VAL A 244 21.83 -3.31 -21.92
N PRO A 245 21.85 -2.78 -23.15
CA PRO A 245 23.01 -2.91 -24.03
C PRO A 245 24.15 -1.98 -23.56
N GLY A 246 25.35 -2.16 -24.14
CA GLY A 246 26.51 -1.31 -23.83
C GLY A 246 26.34 0.15 -24.31
N ALA A 247 27.24 1.02 -23.87
CA ALA A 247 27.14 2.48 -24.06
C ALA A 247 26.91 2.92 -25.52
N GLY A 248 27.51 2.21 -26.48
CA GLY A 248 27.42 2.52 -27.91
C GLY A 248 26.03 2.31 -28.53
N ALA A 249 25.19 1.49 -27.92
CA ALA A 249 23.83 1.19 -28.40
C ALA A 249 22.73 1.88 -27.58
N LEU A 250 23.08 2.58 -26.49
CA LEU A 250 22.15 3.41 -25.73
C LEU A 250 22.05 4.81 -26.33
N SER A 251 20.82 5.28 -26.53
CA SER A 251 20.50 6.62 -27.02
C SER A 251 19.54 7.36 -26.08
N GLY A 252 19.39 8.67 -26.35
CA GLY A 252 18.35 9.52 -25.77
C GLY A 252 18.20 9.41 -24.25
N GLU A 253 16.97 9.12 -23.82
CA GLU A 253 16.59 9.05 -22.41
C GLU A 253 17.30 7.91 -21.68
N ALA A 254 17.46 6.74 -22.31
CA ALA A 254 18.07 5.57 -21.69
C ALA A 254 19.54 5.83 -21.33
N ARG A 255 20.31 6.47 -22.24
CA ARG A 255 21.70 6.86 -21.95
C ARG A 255 21.80 7.87 -20.82
N ALA A 256 20.92 8.87 -20.81
CA ALA A 256 20.90 9.89 -19.77
C ALA A 256 20.55 9.30 -18.39
N LEU A 257 19.59 8.38 -18.33
CA LEU A 257 19.22 7.70 -17.09
C LEU A 257 20.33 6.77 -16.60
N ALA A 258 20.96 5.99 -17.50
CA ALA A 258 22.10 5.15 -17.15
C ALA A 258 23.24 5.98 -16.53
N GLY A 259 23.56 7.14 -17.10
CA GLY A 259 24.57 8.05 -16.55
C GLY A 259 24.28 8.54 -15.12
N ARG A 260 23.01 8.82 -14.80
CA ARG A 260 22.61 9.20 -13.42
C ARG A 260 22.68 8.04 -12.43
N LEU A 261 22.49 6.80 -12.92
CA LEU A 261 22.46 5.59 -12.10
C LEU A 261 23.83 4.97 -11.87
N ALA A 262 24.78 5.13 -12.79
CA ALA A 262 26.10 4.54 -12.71
C ALA A 262 26.82 4.76 -11.35
N PRO A 263 26.76 5.95 -10.71
CA PRO A 263 27.39 6.15 -9.40
C PRO A 263 26.81 5.29 -8.25
N ARG A 264 25.59 4.74 -8.41
CA ARG A 264 24.87 4.00 -7.36
C ARG A 264 24.45 2.59 -7.76
N VAL A 265 24.59 2.21 -9.04
CA VAL A 265 24.21 0.89 -9.57
C VAL A 265 25.38 0.31 -10.34
N ARG A 266 26.12 -0.62 -9.71
CA ARG A 266 27.39 -1.16 -10.24
C ARG A 266 27.24 -1.74 -11.65
N TRP A 267 26.23 -2.58 -11.88
CA TRP A 267 26.05 -3.21 -13.19
C TRP A 267 25.68 -2.21 -14.29
N VAL A 268 25.15 -1.03 -13.94
CA VAL A 268 24.92 0.06 -14.91
C VAL A 268 26.25 0.75 -15.24
N ALA A 269 27.12 0.98 -14.25
CA ALA A 269 28.46 1.52 -14.51
C ALA A 269 29.25 0.61 -15.47
N ASP A 270 29.24 -0.71 -15.20
CA ASP A 270 29.91 -1.70 -16.04
C ASP A 270 29.40 -1.69 -17.50
N ARG A 271 28.18 -1.20 -17.75
CA ARG A 271 27.58 -1.07 -19.10
C ARG A 271 27.97 0.21 -19.83
N LEU A 272 28.35 1.24 -19.09
CA LEU A 272 28.80 2.50 -19.66
C LEU A 272 30.30 2.49 -19.96
N ASP A 273 31.06 1.68 -19.23
CA ASP A 273 32.53 1.57 -19.35
C ASP A 273 32.98 0.57 -20.43
N GLY A 274 32.11 -0.34 -20.87
CA GLY A 274 32.37 -1.36 -21.89
C GLY A 274 31.74 -1.05 -23.25
#